data_AF-A0AA47MKV9-F1
#
_entry.id   AF-A0AA47MKV9-F1
#
_cell.length_a   1.000
_cell.length_b   1.000
_cell.length_c   1.000
_cell.angle_alpha   90.00
_cell.angle_beta   90.00
_cell.angle_gamma   90.00
#
_symmetry.space_group_name_H-M   'P 1'
#
loop_
_entity.id
_entity.type
_entity.pdbx_description
1 polymer ?
#
loop_
_entity_poly.entity_id
_entity_poly.type
_entity_poly.pdbx_seq_one_letter_code
_entity_poly.pdbx_strand_id
1 'polypeptide(L)'
;MARKVGHGWESPRWASWPAITNYLEAKINPDAQGRGFLVTNYLMDRDLDSFSYLKKVSTEGHLYNGFNLLTAEFSAKEDIVCYYGNRGSTQPIRLNPGVYGLSNSLLETPWRKLDHGKRLFSTVVEQQRQLSSERLVQDLINVLNNQELTTDPAMLSQGEGYNTGILPALSSVFVRTPHYGTRTNTVVLIDAAGAVTFMERTMLSCATNQWSSNTFQFQLQA
;
A
#
# COMPACT_ATOMS: atom_id res chain seq x y z
N MET A 1 10.03 -3.87 6.84
CA MET A 1 11.11 -3.96 7.85
C MET A 1 10.81 -5.06 8.85
N ALA A 2 11.51 -6.20 8.77
CA ALA A 2 11.42 -7.27 9.76
C ALA A 2 12.80 -7.47 10.39
N ARG A 3 12.87 -7.40 11.72
CA ARG A 3 14.09 -7.64 12.51
C ARG A 3 13.89 -8.98 13.24
N LYS A 4 14.83 -9.90 13.04
CA LYS A 4 14.91 -11.18 13.75
C LYS A 4 15.26 -10.91 15.22
N VAL A 5 14.37 -11.30 16.13
CA VAL A 5 14.66 -11.49 17.56
C VAL A 5 14.28 -12.93 17.90
N GLY A 6 15.11 -13.62 18.66
CA GLY A 6 15.15 -15.08 18.76
C GLY A 6 13.89 -15.76 19.33
N HIS A 7 13.89 -17.08 19.12
CA HIS A 7 12.99 -18.12 19.63
C HIS A 7 11.66 -18.35 18.87
N GLY A 8 11.56 -19.55 18.28
CA GLY A 8 10.31 -20.26 17.96
C GLY A 8 9.54 -19.79 16.73
N TRP A 9 9.60 -20.56 15.64
CA TRP A 9 8.60 -20.48 14.58
C TRP A 9 7.44 -21.42 14.93
N GLU A 10 6.31 -20.86 15.33
CA GLU A 10 4.99 -21.46 15.11
C GLU A 10 4.27 -20.60 14.04
N SER A 11 3.49 -21.25 13.18
CA SER A 11 3.15 -20.91 11.77
C SER A 11 2.32 -19.61 11.54
N PRO A 12 2.06 -19.17 10.27
CA PRO A 12 2.88 -18.18 9.58
C PRO A 12 2.15 -16.88 9.23
N ARG A 13 2.71 -15.73 9.58
CA ARG A 13 2.15 -14.41 9.22
C ARG A 13 2.57 -13.89 7.85
N TRP A 14 2.87 -14.78 6.88
CA TRP A 14 3.07 -14.34 5.50
C TRP A 14 1.75 -14.19 4.73
N ALA A 15 0.63 -14.70 5.27
CA ALA A 15 -0.69 -14.64 4.67
C ALA A 15 -1.36 -13.26 4.84
N SER A 16 -1.02 -12.55 5.91
CA SER A 16 -1.70 -11.32 6.31
C SER A 16 -0.93 -10.07 5.91
N TRP A 17 -1.56 -9.18 5.15
CA TRP A 17 -0.95 -7.98 4.58
C TRP A 17 -1.75 -6.72 4.92
N PRO A 18 -1.35 -5.98 5.96
CA PRO A 18 -1.85 -4.64 6.20
C PRO A 18 -1.08 -3.59 5.40
N ALA A 19 -1.78 -2.58 4.89
CA ALA A 19 -1.17 -1.38 4.34
C ALA A 19 -1.93 -0.14 4.81
N ILE A 20 -1.19 0.91 5.19
CA ILE A 20 -1.77 2.16 5.67
C ILE A 20 -1.25 3.33 4.84
N THR A 21 -2.14 4.26 4.48
CA THR A 21 -1.76 5.54 3.88
C THR A 21 -2.35 6.69 4.69
N ASN A 22 -1.66 7.83 4.69
CA ASN A 22 -2.24 9.08 5.21
C ASN A 22 -3.30 9.59 4.23
N TYR A 23 -4.32 10.27 4.74
CA TYR A 23 -5.17 11.14 3.93
C TYR A 23 -4.50 12.50 3.77
N LEU A 24 -4.50 13.06 2.56
CA LEU A 24 -3.96 14.38 2.26
C LEU A 24 -4.95 15.42 2.78
N GLU A 25 -4.60 16.07 3.87
CA GLU A 25 -5.35 17.17 4.48
C GLU A 25 -4.38 18.14 5.15
N ALA A 26 -4.68 19.45 5.10
CA ALA A 26 -3.83 20.48 5.69
C ALA A 26 -3.99 20.59 7.22
N LYS A 27 -5.22 20.45 7.69
CA LYS A 27 -5.55 20.56 9.12
C LYS A 27 -5.37 19.21 9.76
N ILE A 28 -4.38 19.11 10.65
CA ILE A 28 -4.16 17.94 11.50
C ILE A 28 -4.54 18.28 12.94
N ASN A 29 -5.18 17.34 13.62
CA ASN A 29 -5.39 17.40 15.06
C ASN A 29 -4.10 16.93 15.76
N PRO A 30 -3.43 17.79 16.56
CA PRO A 30 -2.20 17.42 17.27
C PRO A 30 -2.44 16.39 18.38
N ASP A 31 -3.66 16.33 18.91
CA ASP A 31 -4.05 15.42 20.00
C ASP A 31 -4.58 14.06 19.48
N ALA A 32 -4.64 13.89 18.15
CA ALA A 32 -5.07 12.63 17.56
C ALA A 32 -4.06 11.51 17.80
N GLN A 33 -4.56 10.29 17.94
CA GLN A 33 -3.73 9.11 18.15
C GLN A 33 -2.82 8.83 16.94
N GLY A 34 -1.66 8.23 17.23
CA GLY A 34 -0.75 7.71 16.22
C GLY A 34 -1.34 6.49 15.51
N ARG A 35 -1.20 6.44 14.18
CA ARG A 35 -1.78 5.38 13.34
C ARG A 35 -0.88 4.15 13.17
N GLY A 36 0.40 4.25 13.56
CA GLY A 36 1.40 3.21 13.31
C GLY A 36 1.05 1.86 13.92
N PHE A 37 0.34 1.87 15.05
CA PHE A 37 -0.10 0.66 15.73
C PHE A 37 -1.26 -0.06 15.01
N LEU A 38 -2.01 0.59 14.12
CA LEU A 38 -3.14 -0.05 13.42
C LEU A 38 -2.69 -1.23 12.56
N VAL A 39 -1.50 -1.14 11.97
CA VAL A 39 -0.90 -2.22 11.16
C VAL A 39 -0.36 -3.33 12.06
N THR A 40 0.33 -2.96 13.15
CA THR A 40 0.89 -3.93 14.10
C THR A 40 -0.20 -4.68 14.85
N ASN A 41 -1.25 -4.00 15.31
CA ASN A 41 -2.36 -4.59 16.02
C ASN A 41 -3.09 -5.60 15.14
N TYR A 42 -3.32 -5.30 13.86
CA TYR A 42 -3.88 -6.27 12.91
C TYR A 42 -3.04 -7.55 12.83
N LEU A 43 -1.71 -7.43 12.76
CA LEU A 43 -0.82 -8.58 12.68
C LEU A 43 -0.72 -9.35 14.01
N MET A 44 -1.10 -8.75 15.13
CA MET A 44 -0.98 -9.36 16.47
C MET A 44 -2.32 -9.89 16.99
N ASP A 45 -3.43 -9.31 16.57
CA ASP A 45 -4.79 -9.70 16.92
C ASP A 45 -5.13 -10.98 16.13
N ARG A 46 -5.14 -12.13 16.82
CA ARG A 46 -5.38 -13.44 16.19
C ARG A 46 -6.85 -13.85 16.17
N ASP A 47 -7.70 -13.05 16.82
CA ASP A 47 -9.09 -13.40 17.07
C ASP A 47 -10.04 -12.76 16.05
N LEU A 48 -9.54 -11.82 15.25
CA LEU A 48 -10.32 -11.07 14.26
C LEU A 48 -9.82 -11.33 12.85
N ASP A 49 -10.76 -11.66 11.94
CA ASP A 49 -10.52 -11.60 10.51
C ASP A 49 -10.34 -10.15 10.03
N SER A 50 -9.83 -10.00 8.80
CA SER A 50 -9.64 -8.73 8.09
C SER A 50 -10.81 -7.75 8.20
N PHE A 51 -12.04 -8.20 7.94
CA PHE A 51 -13.20 -7.31 7.94
C PHE A 51 -13.60 -6.92 9.37
N SER A 52 -13.63 -7.89 10.27
CA SER A 52 -13.93 -7.72 11.69
C SER A 52 -12.94 -6.77 12.37
N TYR A 53 -11.65 -6.87 12.02
CA TYR A 53 -10.61 -5.96 12.48
C TYR A 53 -10.86 -4.52 12.00
N LEU A 54 -11.14 -4.32 10.71
CA LEU A 54 -11.46 -2.99 10.18
C LEU A 54 -12.74 -2.41 10.79
N LYS A 55 -13.73 -3.25 11.11
CA LYS A 55 -14.96 -2.81 11.77
C LYS A 55 -14.70 -2.32 13.19
N LYS A 56 -13.82 -3.00 13.93
CA LYS A 56 -13.32 -2.52 15.23
C LYS A 56 -12.64 -1.15 15.08
N VAL A 57 -11.71 -1.02 14.14
CA VAL A 57 -11.03 0.25 13.84
C VAL A 57 -12.01 1.35 13.43
N SER A 58 -13.09 1.03 12.72
CA SER A 58 -14.04 2.05 12.25
C SER A 58 -14.82 2.70 13.40
N THR A 59 -15.08 1.98 14.49
CA THR A 59 -15.71 2.57 15.70
C THR A 59 -14.84 3.66 16.35
N GLU A 60 -13.53 3.55 16.22
CA GLU A 60 -12.53 4.47 16.80
C GLU A 60 -11.91 5.41 15.74
N GLY A 61 -12.40 5.39 14.50
CA GLY A 61 -11.80 6.14 13.40
C GLY A 61 -11.67 7.65 13.63
N HIS A 62 -12.56 8.21 14.46
CA HIS A 62 -12.59 9.61 14.86
C HIS A 62 -11.43 10.03 15.78
N LEU A 63 -10.75 9.08 16.41
CA LEU A 63 -9.59 9.32 17.28
C LEU A 63 -8.30 9.62 16.50
N TYR A 64 -8.31 9.45 15.17
CA TYR A 64 -7.14 9.55 14.30
C TYR A 64 -7.26 10.69 13.28
N ASN A 65 -6.11 11.29 12.93
CA ASN A 65 -5.99 12.07 11.69
C ASN A 65 -6.28 11.19 10.47
N GLY A 66 -6.62 11.80 9.34
CA GLY A 66 -7.17 11.12 8.17
C GLY A 66 -6.26 10.02 7.65
N PHE A 67 -6.81 8.83 7.39
CA PHE A 67 -6.06 7.67 6.94
C PHE A 67 -6.90 6.72 6.11
N ASN A 68 -6.20 5.84 5.42
CA ASN A 68 -6.73 4.67 4.76
C ASN A 68 -6.02 3.43 5.29
N LEU A 69 -6.76 2.36 5.53
CA LEU A 69 -6.24 1.08 5.98
C LEU A 69 -6.79 -0.03 5.07
N LEU A 70 -5.87 -0.79 4.50
CA LEU A 70 -6.15 -2.04 3.81
C LEU A 70 -5.71 -3.18 4.72
N THR A 71 -6.52 -4.22 4.79
CA THR A 71 -6.17 -5.51 5.37
C THR A 71 -6.40 -6.57 4.32
N ALA A 72 -5.44 -7.49 4.18
CA ALA A 72 -5.60 -8.64 3.34
C ALA A 72 -5.18 -9.92 4.07
N GLU A 73 -5.84 -11.01 3.72
CA GLU A 73 -5.51 -12.39 4.07
C GLU A 73 -5.53 -13.21 2.79
N PHE A 74 -4.41 -13.85 2.48
CA PHE A 74 -4.26 -14.74 1.35
C PHE A 74 -4.12 -16.18 1.83
N SER A 75 -4.91 -17.09 1.28
CA SER A 75 -4.91 -18.50 1.67
C SER A 75 -5.14 -19.40 0.45
N ALA A 76 -4.92 -20.71 0.59
CA ALA A 76 -5.23 -21.67 -0.45
C ALA A 76 -6.74 -21.77 -0.77
N LYS A 77 -7.62 -21.26 0.11
CA LYS A 77 -9.08 -21.36 -0.03
C LYS A 77 -9.69 -20.10 -0.62
N GLU A 78 -9.36 -18.95 -0.05
CA GLU A 78 -9.95 -17.68 -0.39
C GLU A 78 -8.98 -16.54 -0.06
N ASP A 79 -8.97 -15.55 -0.96
CA ASP A 79 -8.31 -14.27 -0.75
C ASP A 79 -9.35 -13.25 -0.26
N ILE A 80 -9.04 -12.61 0.86
CA ILE A 80 -9.89 -11.59 1.46
C ILE A 80 -9.09 -10.30 1.49
N VAL A 81 -9.60 -9.27 0.82
CA VAL A 81 -9.05 -7.90 0.89
C VAL A 81 -10.15 -6.97 1.32
N CYS A 82 -9.90 -6.17 2.34
CA CYS A 82 -10.84 -5.21 2.88
C CYS A 82 -10.21 -3.81 2.98
N TYR A 83 -11.06 -2.79 2.88
CA TYR A 83 -10.67 -1.38 2.91
C TYR A 83 -11.52 -0.59 3.91
N TYR A 84 -10.86 0.33 4.60
CA TYR A 84 -11.50 1.37 5.41
C TYR A 84 -10.72 2.69 5.28
N GLY A 85 -11.45 3.81 5.17
CA GLY A 85 -10.87 5.15 5.26
C GLY A 85 -11.72 6.03 6.17
N ASN A 86 -11.13 6.61 7.22
CA ASN A 86 -11.87 7.36 8.24
C ASN A 86 -12.32 8.78 7.80
N ARG A 87 -12.18 9.08 6.51
CA ARG A 87 -12.74 10.27 5.84
C ARG A 87 -13.86 9.91 4.86
N GLY A 88 -14.16 8.62 4.71
CA GLY A 88 -15.19 8.10 3.81
C GLY A 88 -16.39 7.54 4.57
N SER A 89 -16.87 6.38 4.13
CA SER A 89 -17.96 5.65 4.79
C SER A 89 -17.62 5.28 6.23
N THR A 90 -18.63 5.18 7.09
CA THR A 90 -18.49 4.74 8.48
C THR A 90 -18.21 3.24 8.60
N GLN A 91 -18.43 2.47 7.53
CA GLN A 91 -18.24 1.02 7.50
C GLN A 91 -17.11 0.62 6.54
N PRO A 92 -16.32 -0.40 6.89
CA PRO A 92 -15.38 -1.01 5.96
C PRO A 92 -16.10 -1.73 4.82
N ILE A 93 -15.38 -2.00 3.74
CA ILE A 93 -15.88 -2.76 2.60
C ILE A 93 -14.94 -3.93 2.29
N ARG A 94 -15.50 -5.02 1.79
CA ARG A 94 -14.75 -6.11 1.16
C ARG A 94 -14.57 -5.78 -0.33
N LEU A 95 -13.35 -5.95 -0.84
CA LEU A 95 -13.05 -5.70 -2.25
C LEU A 95 -13.27 -6.97 -3.07
N ASN A 96 -13.96 -6.82 -4.20
CA ASN A 96 -14.10 -7.88 -5.20
C ASN A 96 -12.84 -7.98 -6.06
N PRO A 97 -12.58 -9.11 -6.73
CA PRO A 97 -11.46 -9.23 -7.67
C PRO A 97 -11.42 -8.08 -8.68
N GLY A 98 -10.26 -7.46 -8.86
CA GLY A 98 -10.08 -6.33 -9.75
C GLY A 98 -8.81 -5.53 -9.50
N VAL A 99 -8.63 -4.44 -10.26
CA VAL A 99 -7.49 -3.52 -10.12
C VAL A 99 -7.92 -2.29 -9.35
N TYR A 100 -7.31 -2.06 -8.19
CA TYR A 100 -7.56 -0.91 -7.32
C TYR A 100 -6.31 -0.05 -7.18
N GLY A 101 -6.52 1.25 -7.07
CA GLY A 101 -5.53 2.23 -6.70
C GLY A 101 -5.86 2.85 -5.35
N LEU A 102 -4.85 2.96 -4.49
CA LEU A 102 -4.91 3.74 -3.27
C LEU A 102 -3.73 4.71 -3.21
N SER A 103 -4.01 5.97 -2.85
CA SER A 103 -2.99 6.98 -2.58
C SER A 103 -3.34 7.73 -1.29
N ASN A 104 -3.12 9.04 -1.24
CA ASN A 104 -3.43 9.88 -0.09
C ASN A 104 -4.84 10.49 -0.14
N SER A 105 -5.81 9.76 -0.71
CA SER A 105 -7.24 10.09 -0.62
C SER A 105 -8.03 8.80 -0.45
N LEU A 106 -9.35 8.85 -0.53
CA LEU A 106 -10.19 7.65 -0.46
C LEU A 106 -9.86 6.69 -1.61
N LEU A 107 -10.13 5.40 -1.40
CA LEU A 107 -9.94 4.35 -2.40
C LEU A 107 -10.56 4.75 -3.74
N GLU A 108 -9.84 4.53 -4.85
CA GLU A 108 -10.30 4.84 -6.20
C GLU A 108 -10.66 6.31 -6.46
N THR A 109 -10.21 7.24 -5.61
CA THR A 109 -10.30 8.68 -5.93
C THR A 109 -9.57 8.94 -7.24
N PRO A 110 -10.22 9.51 -8.27
CA PRO A 110 -9.72 9.54 -9.65
C PRO A 110 -8.67 10.63 -9.84
N TRP A 111 -7.60 10.55 -9.07
CA TRP A 111 -6.44 11.40 -9.28
C TRP A 111 -5.70 10.94 -10.53
N ARG A 112 -5.24 11.88 -11.36
CA ARG A 112 -4.53 11.61 -12.61
C ARG A 112 -3.35 10.67 -12.42
N LYS A 113 -2.62 10.80 -11.31
CA LYS A 113 -1.52 9.90 -10.94
C LYS A 113 -1.99 8.48 -10.66
N LEU A 114 -3.16 8.34 -10.04
CA LEU A 114 -3.75 7.05 -9.69
C LEU A 114 -4.18 6.35 -10.96
N ASP A 115 -4.94 7.04 -11.82
CA ASP A 115 -5.39 6.51 -13.09
C ASP A 115 -4.21 6.18 -14.01
N HIS A 116 -3.18 7.03 -14.02
CA HIS A 116 -1.93 6.78 -14.76
C HIS A 116 -1.22 5.51 -14.25
N GLY A 117 -1.01 5.40 -12.94
CA GLY A 117 -0.40 4.20 -12.34
C GLY A 117 -1.22 2.93 -12.61
N LYS A 118 -2.55 2.99 -12.50
CA LYS A 118 -3.45 1.88 -12.82
C LYS A 118 -3.34 1.46 -14.28
N ARG A 119 -3.32 2.41 -15.22
CA ARG A 119 -3.14 2.09 -16.66
C ARG A 119 -1.81 1.37 -16.92
N LEU A 120 -0.72 1.87 -16.35
CA LEU A 120 0.60 1.22 -16.48
C LEU A 120 0.59 -0.18 -15.88
N PHE A 121 0.03 -0.34 -14.68
CA PHE A 121 -0.09 -1.63 -14.01
C PHE A 121 -0.92 -2.62 -14.82
N SER A 122 -2.12 -2.23 -15.27
CA SER A 122 -2.99 -3.09 -16.08
C SER A 122 -2.31 -3.53 -17.37
N THR A 123 -1.58 -2.62 -18.03
CA THR A 123 -0.80 -2.95 -19.24
C THR A 123 0.19 -4.07 -18.97
N VAL A 124 0.94 -3.99 -17.86
CA VAL A 124 1.93 -5.00 -17.47
C VAL A 124 1.25 -6.34 -17.16
N VAL A 125 0.14 -6.34 -16.41
CA VAL A 125 -0.59 -7.55 -16.02
C VAL A 125 -1.27 -8.21 -17.22
N GLU A 126 -1.83 -7.45 -18.16
CA GLU A 126 -2.45 -8.01 -19.37
C GLU A 126 -1.42 -8.68 -20.29
N GLN A 127 -0.19 -8.15 -20.33
CA GLN A 127 0.94 -8.71 -21.08
C GLN A 127 1.60 -9.90 -20.36
N GLN A 128 1.26 -10.17 -19.09
CA GLN A 128 1.87 -11.20 -18.24
C GLN A 128 1.84 -12.60 -18.85
N ARG A 129 0.82 -12.94 -19.66
CA ARG A 129 0.65 -14.31 -20.21
C ARG A 129 1.86 -14.83 -21.00
N GLN A 130 2.82 -13.95 -21.32
CA GLN A 130 4.05 -14.25 -22.06
C GLN A 130 5.35 -14.09 -21.23
N LEU A 131 5.29 -13.76 -19.94
CA LEU A 131 6.45 -13.34 -19.14
C LEU A 131 6.76 -14.32 -18.00
N SER A 132 8.05 -14.44 -17.64
CA SER A 132 8.46 -15.10 -16.39
C SER A 132 8.12 -14.22 -15.18
N SER A 133 8.02 -14.82 -13.99
CA SER A 133 7.75 -14.11 -12.74
C SER A 133 8.78 -13.01 -12.47
N GLU A 134 10.06 -13.25 -12.77
CA GLU A 134 11.14 -12.26 -12.60
C GLU A 134 10.93 -11.06 -13.51
N ARG A 135 10.55 -11.30 -14.78
CA ARG A 135 10.29 -10.22 -15.73
C ARG A 135 9.06 -9.41 -15.32
N LEU A 136 8.00 -10.07 -14.87
CA LEU A 136 6.82 -9.40 -14.32
C LEU A 136 7.18 -8.50 -13.14
N VAL A 137 8.00 -8.99 -12.20
CA VAL A 137 8.48 -8.18 -11.07
C VAL A 137 9.23 -6.95 -11.57
N GLN A 138 10.14 -7.08 -12.55
CA GLN A 138 10.87 -5.93 -13.09
C GLN A 138 9.96 -4.91 -13.77
N ASP A 139 8.96 -5.36 -14.54
CA ASP A 139 8.04 -4.46 -15.23
C ASP A 139 7.11 -3.72 -14.24
N LEU A 140 6.64 -4.39 -13.18
CA LEU A 140 5.89 -3.76 -12.08
C LEU A 140 6.75 -2.75 -11.31
N ILE A 141 8.02 -3.06 -11.14
CA ILE A 141 8.99 -2.16 -10.52
C ILE A 141 9.25 -0.91 -11.36
N ASN A 142 9.22 -1.03 -12.69
CA ASN A 142 9.29 0.11 -13.60
C ASN A 142 8.06 1.01 -13.46
N VAL A 143 6.86 0.43 -13.32
CA VAL A 143 5.64 1.18 -13.01
C VAL A 143 5.81 1.99 -11.71
N LEU A 144 6.29 1.34 -10.64
CA LEU A 144 6.50 2.00 -9.35
C LEU A 144 7.63 3.05 -9.36
N ASN A 145 8.45 3.09 -10.41
CA ASN A 145 9.51 4.08 -10.62
C ASN A 145 9.10 5.26 -11.50
N ASN A 146 7.87 5.28 -12.00
CA ASN A 146 7.40 6.34 -12.87
C ASN A 146 7.38 7.69 -12.12
N GLN A 147 8.18 8.65 -12.61
CA GLN A 147 8.31 10.00 -12.05
C GLN A 147 7.50 11.04 -12.83
N GLU A 148 6.60 10.61 -13.72
CA GLU A 148 5.79 11.51 -14.53
C GLU A 148 4.87 12.34 -13.64
N LEU A 149 4.97 13.67 -13.77
CA LEU A 149 4.09 14.60 -13.08
C LEU A 149 2.79 14.71 -13.85
N THR A 150 1.70 14.24 -13.25
CA THR A 150 0.39 14.24 -13.93
C THR A 150 -0.42 15.53 -13.73
N THR A 151 0.03 16.41 -12.81
CA THR A 151 -0.58 17.70 -12.43
C THR A 151 -2.10 17.63 -12.28
N ASP A 152 -2.59 17.57 -11.05
CA ASP A 152 -3.99 17.24 -10.79
C ASP A 152 -4.69 18.33 -9.95
N PRO A 153 -5.59 19.13 -10.54
CA PRO A 153 -6.31 20.17 -9.81
C PRO A 153 -7.13 19.65 -8.62
N ALA A 154 -7.71 18.45 -8.71
CA ALA A 154 -8.49 17.86 -7.61
C ALA A 154 -7.56 17.46 -6.44
N MET A 155 -6.40 16.89 -6.75
CA MET A 155 -5.37 16.61 -5.73
C MET A 155 -4.84 17.90 -5.09
N LEU A 156 -4.58 18.94 -5.91
CA LEU A 156 -4.11 20.24 -5.41
C LEU A 156 -5.15 20.90 -4.49
N SER A 157 -6.43 20.84 -4.87
CA SER A 157 -7.53 21.37 -4.06
C SER A 157 -7.69 20.62 -2.74
N GLN A 158 -7.62 19.29 -2.73
CA GLN A 158 -7.69 18.52 -1.49
C GLN A 158 -6.50 18.82 -0.56
N GLY A 159 -5.32 19.05 -1.14
CA GLY A 159 -4.11 19.44 -0.42
C GLY A 159 -3.99 20.94 -0.18
N GLU A 160 -5.01 21.75 -0.38
CA GLU A 160 -4.92 23.19 -0.16
C GLU A 160 -4.54 23.50 1.30
N GLY A 161 -3.49 24.30 1.49
CA GLY A 161 -2.90 24.58 2.81
C GLY A 161 -1.93 23.51 3.32
N TYR A 162 -1.80 22.37 2.63
CA TYR A 162 -0.75 21.39 2.87
C TYR A 162 0.51 21.84 2.14
N ASN A 163 1.63 21.92 2.87
CA ASN A 163 2.99 22.28 2.40
C ASN A 163 3.10 22.49 0.87
N THR A 164 2.91 23.73 0.43
CA THR A 164 2.67 24.07 -0.97
C THR A 164 3.84 23.71 -1.88
N GLY A 165 5.06 23.68 -1.35
CA GLY A 165 6.26 23.35 -2.12
C GLY A 165 6.36 21.89 -2.55
N ILE A 166 5.76 20.95 -1.81
CA ILE A 166 5.82 19.52 -2.14
C ILE A 166 4.60 19.02 -2.92
N LEU A 167 3.48 19.73 -2.82
CA LEU A 167 2.19 19.28 -3.33
C LEU A 167 2.22 18.89 -4.84
N PRO A 168 2.91 19.62 -5.74
CA PRO A 168 3.06 19.18 -7.13
C PRO A 168 3.82 17.86 -7.28
N ALA A 169 4.87 17.63 -6.50
CA ALA A 169 5.67 16.41 -6.54
C ALA A 169 4.90 15.18 -6.05
N LEU A 170 3.83 15.38 -5.26
CA LEU A 170 2.93 14.30 -4.87
C LEU A 170 2.07 13.80 -6.05
N SER A 171 2.11 14.44 -7.23
CA SER A 171 1.34 14.04 -8.43
C SER A 171 1.99 12.97 -9.30
N SER A 172 3.12 12.39 -8.87
CA SER A 172 3.76 11.24 -9.53
C SER A 172 3.54 9.94 -8.75
N VAL A 173 3.76 8.80 -9.41
CA VAL A 173 3.77 7.47 -8.76
C VAL A 173 5.01 7.37 -7.85
N PHE A 174 6.17 7.76 -8.38
CA PHE A 174 7.42 7.87 -7.65
C PHE A 174 7.65 9.33 -7.24
N VAL A 175 7.40 9.65 -5.98
CA VAL A 175 7.62 11.01 -5.46
C VAL A 175 9.11 11.21 -5.20
N ARG A 176 9.69 12.28 -5.75
CA ARG A 176 11.09 12.64 -5.50
C ARG A 176 11.22 14.14 -5.23
N THR A 177 11.62 14.49 -4.01
CA THR A 177 11.99 15.86 -3.62
C THR A 177 13.23 15.83 -2.72
N PRO A 178 13.91 16.97 -2.45
CA PRO A 178 15.11 17.01 -1.61
C PRO A 178 14.94 16.45 -0.19
N HIS A 179 13.75 16.59 0.41
CA HIS A 179 13.51 16.24 1.83
C HIS A 179 12.40 15.20 2.05
N TYR A 180 11.74 14.75 0.99
CA TYR A 180 10.67 13.75 1.05
C TYR A 180 10.55 12.99 -0.27
N GLY A 181 10.19 11.72 -0.20
CA GLY A 181 9.91 10.95 -1.42
C GLY A 181 9.73 9.47 -1.16
N THR A 182 9.46 8.75 -2.24
CA THR A 182 9.35 7.29 -2.26
C THR A 182 10.70 6.67 -1.95
N ARG A 183 10.77 5.92 -0.85
CA ARG A 183 12.00 5.23 -0.40
C ARG A 183 12.00 3.74 -0.62
N THR A 184 10.83 3.14 -0.75
CA THR A 184 10.68 1.69 -0.83
C THR A 184 9.67 1.35 -1.92
N ASN A 185 9.97 0.30 -2.68
CA ASN A 185 9.07 -0.30 -3.65
C ASN A 185 8.90 -1.76 -3.26
N THR A 186 7.66 -2.23 -3.21
CA THR A 186 7.32 -3.60 -2.84
C THR A 186 6.41 -4.18 -3.91
N VAL A 187 6.75 -5.38 -4.39
CA VAL A 187 5.93 -6.18 -5.29
C VAL A 187 5.68 -7.51 -4.62
N VAL A 188 4.41 -7.89 -4.54
CA VAL A 188 3.97 -9.19 -4.04
C VAL A 188 3.21 -9.88 -5.15
N LEU A 189 3.71 -11.03 -5.59
CA LEU A 189 3.04 -11.91 -6.54
C LEU A 189 2.59 -13.16 -5.78
N ILE A 190 1.34 -13.57 -6.01
CA ILE A 190 0.77 -14.80 -5.49
C ILE A 190 0.12 -15.50 -6.67
N ASP A 191 0.54 -16.72 -6.99
CA ASP A 191 -0.07 -17.50 -8.06
C ASP A 191 -1.22 -18.39 -7.55
N ALA A 192 -1.93 -19.04 -8.48
CA ALA A 192 -3.06 -19.91 -8.17
C ALA A 192 -2.66 -21.18 -7.40
N ALA A 193 -1.38 -21.53 -7.35
CA ALA A 193 -0.86 -22.62 -6.54
C ALA A 193 -0.45 -22.17 -5.12
N GLY A 194 -0.57 -20.87 -4.81
CA GLY A 194 -0.14 -20.29 -3.54
C GLY A 194 1.36 -20.00 -3.49
N ALA A 195 2.08 -20.02 -4.61
CA ALA A 195 3.47 -19.61 -4.62
C ALA A 195 3.59 -18.09 -4.52
N VAL A 196 4.33 -17.63 -3.51
CA VAL A 196 4.54 -16.20 -3.25
C VAL A 196 5.93 -15.78 -3.67
N THR A 197 6.01 -14.69 -4.43
CA THR A 197 7.24 -13.91 -4.62
C THR A 197 7.04 -12.54 -3.99
N PHE A 198 7.76 -12.28 -2.90
CA PHE A 198 7.85 -10.96 -2.27
C PHE A 198 9.19 -10.33 -2.65
N MET A 199 9.14 -9.20 -3.35
CA MET A 199 10.34 -8.40 -3.63
C MET A 199 10.16 -7.00 -3.04
N GLU A 200 11.11 -6.61 -2.21
CA GLU A 200 11.19 -5.25 -1.68
C GLU A 200 12.55 -4.67 -2.01
N ARG A 201 12.56 -3.44 -2.52
CA ARG A 201 13.79 -2.65 -2.60
C ARG A 201 13.64 -1.34 -1.85
N THR A 202 14.71 -0.95 -1.16
CA THR A 202 14.78 0.28 -0.39
C THR A 202 15.96 1.12 -0.86
N MET A 203 15.71 2.41 -1.07
CA MET A 203 16.71 3.39 -1.46
C MET A 203 17.63 3.70 -0.27
N LEU A 204 18.91 3.38 -0.43
CA LEU A 204 19.96 3.63 0.57
C LEU A 204 20.42 5.08 0.53
N SER A 205 20.48 5.67 -0.66
CA SER A 205 20.90 7.05 -0.88
C SER A 205 20.14 7.68 -2.04
N CYS A 206 19.49 8.82 -1.77
CA CYS A 206 18.77 9.58 -2.78
C CYS A 206 19.72 10.23 -3.80
N ALA A 207 20.94 10.60 -3.38
CA ALA A 207 21.91 11.27 -4.23
C ALA A 207 22.53 10.34 -5.29
N THR A 208 22.75 9.08 -4.93
CA THR A 208 23.43 8.10 -5.80
C THR A 208 22.46 7.11 -6.45
N ASN A 209 21.15 7.25 -6.19
CA ASN A 209 20.10 6.33 -6.62
C ASN A 209 20.44 4.85 -6.32
N GLN A 210 21.09 4.61 -5.18
CA GLN A 210 21.50 3.28 -4.74
C GLN A 210 20.35 2.57 -4.05
N TRP A 211 20.10 1.32 -4.45
CA TRP A 211 19.02 0.48 -3.96
C TRP A 211 19.58 -0.78 -3.31
N SER A 212 19.01 -1.18 -2.18
CA SER A 212 19.13 -2.53 -1.62
C SER A 212 17.85 -3.29 -1.93
N SER A 213 17.97 -4.45 -2.57
CA SER A 213 16.83 -5.29 -2.94
C SER A 213 16.90 -6.62 -2.19
N ASN A 214 15.75 -7.09 -1.72
CA ASN A 214 15.58 -8.40 -1.11
C ASN A 214 14.39 -9.09 -1.75
N THR A 215 14.57 -10.36 -2.12
CA THR A 215 13.51 -11.21 -2.67
C THR A 215 13.34 -12.42 -1.78
N PHE A 216 12.10 -12.74 -1.44
CA PHE A 216 11.71 -13.90 -0.65
C PHE A 216 10.69 -14.70 -1.45
N GLN A 217 10.89 -16.01 -1.50
CA GLN A 217 9.97 -16.94 -2.15
C GLN A 217 9.53 -17.99 -1.13
N PHE A 218 8.23 -18.22 -1.04
CA PHE A 218 7.64 -19.17 -0.10
C PHE A 218 6.26 -19.62 -0.59
N GLN A 219 5.68 -20.62 0.07
CA GLN A 219 4.36 -21.14 -0.24
C GLN A 219 3.33 -20.69 0.80
N LEU A 220 2.13 -20.34 0.34
CA LEU A 220 1.01 -20.22 1.25
C LEU A 220 0.73 -21.61 1.85
N GLN A 221 0.73 -21.72 3.18
CA GLN A 221 0.27 -22.90 3.90
C GLN A 221 -1.24 -23.03 3.72
N ALA A 222 -1.66 -24.28 3.58
CA ALA A 222 -3.05 -24.70 3.40
C ALA A 222 -3.91 -24.47 4.66
#